data_AF-A0A7R9MM83-F1
#
_entry.id   AF-A0A7R9MM83-F1
#
_cell.length_a   1.000
_cell.length_b   1.000
_cell.length_c   1.000
_cell.angle_alpha   90.00
_cell.angle_beta   90.00
_cell.angle_gamma   90.00
#
_symmetry.space_group_name_H-M   'P 1'
#
loop_
_entity.id
_entity.type
_entity.pdbx_description
1 polymer ?
#
loop_
_entity_poly.entity_id
_entity_poly.type
_entity_poly.pdbx_seq_one_letter_code
_entity_poly.pdbx_strand_id
1 'polypeptide(L)'
;MSSATRHALLSDGFGHQLVHDLVTTCWTPANIFISVLIFTWIYKIYKSVTEVPTELIGVLDTETLIKARDYNIDKSCFGFYAFIWNQLLNTAILWTEAIPLLWRYSGRLIGRVGYTAGDHEILQTLAFVLIGSLISHSNAYFYGFHKNKRIVLFDTLIEDFHKKEEEKS
;
A
#
# COMPACT_ATOMS: atom_id res chain seq x y z
N MET A 1 22.07 -40.44 -12.58
CA MET A 1 21.08 -39.40 -12.24
C MET A 1 21.84 -38.11 -11.95
N SER A 2 21.71 -37.12 -12.84
CA SER A 2 22.57 -35.94 -12.92
C SER A 2 22.33 -34.97 -11.75
N SER A 3 23.41 -34.36 -11.24
CA SER A 3 23.43 -33.33 -10.19
C SER A 3 22.42 -32.19 -10.45
N ALA A 4 22.17 -31.87 -11.72
CA ALA A 4 21.20 -30.86 -12.15
C ALA A 4 19.74 -31.18 -11.71
N THR A 5 19.37 -32.46 -11.63
CA THR A 5 18.01 -32.87 -11.24
C THR A 5 17.75 -32.71 -9.74
N ARG A 6 18.80 -32.71 -8.89
CA ARG A 6 18.66 -32.47 -7.45
C ARG A 6 18.53 -30.99 -7.10
N HIS A 7 19.16 -30.09 -7.85
CA HIS A 7 19.04 -28.65 -7.65
C HIS A 7 17.67 -28.08 -8.06
N ALA A 8 17.06 -28.62 -9.12
CA ALA A 8 15.70 -28.25 -9.52
C ALA A 8 14.64 -28.68 -8.47
N LEU A 9 14.77 -29.89 -7.92
CA LEU A 9 13.83 -30.44 -6.94
C LEU A 9 13.84 -29.72 -5.58
N LEU A 10 14.97 -29.15 -5.18
CA LEU A 10 15.07 -28.34 -3.96
C LEU A 10 14.53 -26.92 -4.14
N SER A 11 14.62 -26.36 -5.35
CA SER A 11 14.07 -25.04 -5.69
C SER A 11 12.55 -25.04 -5.65
N ASP A 12 11.91 -26.05 -6.26
CA ASP A 12 10.46 -26.09 -6.44
C ASP A 12 9.70 -26.31 -5.12
N GLY A 13 10.26 -27.07 -4.17
CA GLY A 13 9.66 -27.29 -2.86
C GLY A 13 9.87 -26.15 -1.85
N PHE A 14 11.03 -25.50 -1.89
CA PHE A 14 11.39 -24.43 -0.94
C PHE A 14 10.63 -23.12 -1.22
N GLY A 15 10.43 -22.76 -2.50
CA GLY A 15 9.70 -21.56 -2.88
C GLY A 15 8.24 -21.59 -2.43
N HIS A 16 7.53 -22.69 -2.69
CA HIS A 16 6.13 -22.83 -2.28
C HIS A 16 5.94 -22.82 -0.75
N GLN A 17 6.85 -23.44 0.00
CA GLN A 17 6.79 -23.42 1.46
C GLN A 17 7.04 -22.01 2.01
N LEU A 18 8.01 -21.26 1.48
CA LEU A 18 8.24 -19.87 1.86
C LEU A 18 7.04 -18.97 1.55
N VAL A 19 6.44 -19.12 0.37
CA VAL A 19 5.24 -18.36 -0.01
C VAL A 19 4.10 -18.67 0.97
N HIS A 20 3.89 -19.94 1.29
CA HIS A 20 2.89 -20.37 2.26
C HIS A 20 3.15 -19.79 3.66
N ASP A 21 4.39 -19.85 4.15
CA ASP A 21 4.76 -19.34 5.46
C ASP A 21 4.63 -17.80 5.53
N LEU A 22 4.99 -17.08 4.47
CA LEU A 22 4.80 -15.63 4.38
C LEU A 22 3.32 -15.24 4.34
N VAL A 23 2.51 -15.93 3.53
CA VAL A 23 1.08 -15.67 3.41
C VAL A 23 0.36 -15.96 4.73
N THR A 24 0.67 -17.08 5.39
CA THR A 24 0.09 -17.43 6.69
C THR A 24 0.50 -16.46 7.81
N THR A 25 1.73 -15.94 7.77
CA THR A 25 2.17 -14.86 8.70
C THR A 25 1.44 -13.55 8.46
N CYS A 26 1.14 -13.23 7.20
CA CYS A 26 0.40 -12.03 6.83
C CYS A 26 -1.10 -12.11 7.18
N TRP A 27 -1.71 -13.29 7.11
CA TRP A 27 -3.13 -13.54 7.37
C TRP A 27 -3.37 -14.23 8.73
N THR A 28 -2.72 -13.77 9.80
CA THR A 28 -3.03 -14.30 11.12
C THR A 28 -4.42 -13.86 11.58
N PRO A 29 -5.21 -14.75 12.22
CA PRO A 29 -6.50 -14.38 12.81
C PRO A 29 -6.38 -13.20 13.78
N ALA A 30 -5.24 -13.09 14.48
CA ALA A 30 -4.94 -11.97 15.39
C ALA A 30 -4.81 -10.63 14.65
N ASN A 31 -4.07 -10.57 13.54
CA ASN A 31 -3.90 -9.33 12.77
C ASN A 31 -5.23 -8.85 12.16
N ILE A 32 -6.04 -9.79 11.65
CA ILE A 32 -7.37 -9.48 11.11
C ILE A 32 -8.25 -8.94 12.24
N PHE A 33 -8.27 -9.62 13.39
CA PHE A 33 -9.04 -9.21 14.55
C PHE A 33 -8.65 -7.82 15.05
N ILE A 34 -7.35 -7.56 15.22
CA ILE A 34 -6.82 -6.26 15.66
C ILE A 34 -7.20 -5.16 14.66
N SER A 35 -7.06 -5.41 13.35
CA SER A 35 -7.39 -4.43 12.31
C SER A 35 -8.88 -4.06 12.34
N VAL A 36 -9.76 -5.04 12.49
CA VAL A 36 -11.22 -4.81 12.61
C VAL A 36 -11.56 -4.10 13.93
N LEU A 37 -10.92 -4.48 15.03
CA LEU A 37 -11.12 -3.83 16.33
C LEU A 37 -10.69 -2.36 16.28
N ILE A 38 -9.50 -2.07 15.75
CA ILE A 38 -9.01 -0.70 15.59
C ILE A 38 -9.97 0.11 14.72
N PHE A 39 -10.40 -0.42 13.58
CA PHE A 39 -11.34 0.28 12.70
C PHE A 39 -12.67 0.58 13.40
N THR A 40 -13.27 -0.42 14.06
CA THR A 40 -14.56 -0.26 14.76
C THR A 40 -14.44 0.68 15.97
N TRP A 41 -13.33 0.65 16.70
CA TRP A 41 -13.05 1.55 17.82
C TRP A 41 -12.87 2.99 17.36
N ILE A 42 -12.03 3.23 16.35
CA ILE A 42 -11.79 4.56 15.76
C ILE A 42 -13.10 5.14 15.20
N TYR A 43 -13.85 4.35 14.45
CA TYR A 43 -15.13 4.77 13.89
C TYR A 43 -16.14 5.12 14.99
N LYS A 44 -16.19 4.33 16.07
CA LYS A 44 -17.06 4.60 17.22
C LYS A 44 -16.66 5.89 17.95
N ILE A 45 -15.37 6.15 18.12
CA ILE A 45 -14.86 7.39 18.73
C ILE A 45 -15.34 8.60 17.93
N TYR A 46 -15.06 8.65 16.64
CA TYR A 46 -15.46 9.79 15.82
C TYR A 46 -16.97 10.00 15.78
N LYS A 47 -17.76 8.92 15.85
CA LYS A 47 -19.22 9.03 15.92
C LYS A 47 -19.73 9.51 17.27
N SER A 48 -19.04 9.19 18.38
CA SER A 48 -19.43 9.64 19.72
C SER A 48 -19.06 11.09 20.03
N VAL A 49 -18.07 11.67 19.34
CA VAL A 49 -17.67 13.07 19.51
C VAL A 49 -18.62 13.95 18.69
N THR A 50 -19.70 14.40 19.33
CA THR A 50 -20.70 15.30 18.73
C THR A 50 -20.64 16.72 19.28
N GLU A 51 -19.99 16.90 20.44
CA GLU A 51 -19.92 18.15 21.17
C GLU A 51 -18.47 18.54 21.45
N VAL A 52 -18.24 19.86 21.55
CA VAL A 52 -16.92 20.40 21.87
C VAL A 52 -16.62 20.10 23.34
N PRO A 53 -15.48 19.47 23.67
CA PRO A 53 -15.09 19.25 25.07
C PRO A 53 -14.97 20.59 25.80
N THR A 54 -15.32 20.61 27.09
CA THR A 54 -15.35 21.84 27.90
C THR A 54 -14.01 22.59 27.94
N GLU A 55 -12.89 21.87 27.77
CA GLU A 55 -11.53 22.42 27.73
C GLU A 55 -11.17 23.16 26.44
N LEU A 56 -11.93 22.95 25.36
CA LEU A 56 -11.69 23.56 24.05
C LEU A 56 -12.72 24.65 23.70
N ILE A 57 -13.60 25.00 24.66
CA ILE A 57 -14.61 26.06 24.48
C ILE A 57 -13.88 27.38 24.22
N GLY A 58 -14.09 27.95 23.02
CA GLY A 58 -13.51 29.23 22.59
C GLY A 58 -12.34 29.11 21.61
N VAL A 59 -11.67 27.94 21.53
CA VAL A 59 -10.61 27.66 20.53
C VAL A 59 -11.16 26.84 19.36
N LEU A 60 -12.10 25.93 19.63
CA LEU A 60 -12.72 25.08 18.62
C LEU A 60 -14.19 25.42 18.44
N ASP A 61 -14.55 25.82 17.22
CA ASP A 61 -15.94 26.03 16.81
C ASP A 61 -16.64 24.71 16.42
N THR A 62 -17.96 24.68 16.57
CA THR A 62 -18.82 23.52 16.27
C THR A 62 -18.79 23.14 14.79
N GLU A 63 -18.78 24.12 13.87
CA GLU A 63 -18.70 23.85 12.43
C GLU A 63 -17.35 23.20 12.08
N THR A 64 -16.28 23.67 12.70
CA THR A 64 -14.91 23.13 12.55
C THR A 64 -14.82 21.70 13.09
N LEU A 65 -15.42 21.42 14.26
CA LEU A 65 -15.50 20.07 14.82
C LEU A 65 -16.22 19.10 13.87
N ILE A 66 -17.37 19.51 13.31
CA ILE A 66 -18.14 18.68 12.37
C ILE A 66 -17.32 18.38 11.11
N LYS A 67 -16.65 19.39 10.52
CA LYS A 67 -15.79 19.21 9.35
C LYS A 67 -14.61 18.27 9.64
N ALA A 68 -13.94 18.46 10.78
CA ALA A 68 -12.82 17.61 11.20
C ALA A 68 -13.26 16.16 11.45
N ARG A 69 -14.43 15.97 12.06
CA ARG A 69 -15.01 14.64 12.28
C ARG A 69 -15.34 13.95 10.95
N ASP A 70 -16.05 14.62 10.06
CA ASP A 70 -16.43 14.06 8.76
C ASP A 70 -15.19 13.70 7.94
N TYR A 71 -14.17 14.57 7.96
CA TYR A 71 -12.86 14.28 7.36
C TYR A 71 -12.18 13.04 7.99
N ASN A 72 -12.16 12.93 9.32
CA ASN A 72 -11.54 11.80 10.01
C ASN A 72 -12.26 10.47 9.77
N ILE A 73 -13.60 10.49 9.67
CA ILE A 73 -14.41 9.34 9.28
C ILE A 73 -14.05 8.92 7.84
N ASP A 74 -14.02 9.87 6.91
CA ASP A 74 -13.63 9.60 5.52
C ASP A 74 -12.19 9.05 5.43
N LYS A 75 -11.25 9.63 6.18
CA LYS A 75 -9.84 9.20 6.25
C LYS A 75 -9.70 7.78 6.78
N SER A 76 -10.41 7.45 7.85
CA SER A 76 -10.37 6.09 8.43
C SER A 76 -10.99 5.05 7.50
N CYS A 77 -12.10 5.37 6.81
CA CYS A 77 -12.69 4.49 5.79
C CYS A 77 -11.75 4.27 4.60
N PHE A 78 -11.13 5.34 4.10
CA PHE A 78 -10.15 5.24 3.02
C PHE A 78 -8.94 4.39 3.43
N GLY A 79 -8.37 4.65 4.61
CA GLY A 79 -7.24 3.88 5.15
C GLY A 79 -7.57 2.39 5.30
N PHE A 80 -8.77 2.06 5.77
CA PHE A 80 -9.22 0.67 5.88
C PHE A 80 -9.33 -0.03 4.52
N TYR A 81 -9.94 0.63 3.52
CA TYR A 81 -10.03 0.07 2.17
C TYR A 81 -8.65 -0.10 1.51
N ALA A 82 -7.78 0.91 1.66
CA ALA A 82 -6.42 0.86 1.16
C ALA A 82 -5.62 -0.26 1.83
N PHE A 83 -5.81 -0.49 3.13
CA PHE A 83 -5.21 -1.61 3.84
C PHE A 83 -5.65 -2.96 3.26
N ILE A 84 -6.96 -3.19 3.08
CA ILE A 84 -7.47 -4.44 2.48
C ILE A 84 -6.92 -4.64 1.08
N TRP A 85 -6.94 -3.60 0.25
CA TRP A 85 -6.42 -3.67 -1.11
C TRP A 85 -4.92 -4.03 -1.13
N ASN A 86 -4.10 -3.36 -0.31
CA ASN A 86 -2.68 -3.67 -0.20
C ASN A 86 -2.44 -5.09 0.30
N GLN A 87 -3.22 -5.53 1.29
CA GLN A 87 -3.12 -6.88 1.84
C GLN A 87 -3.43 -7.95 0.78
N LEU A 88 -4.48 -7.75 -0.02
CA LEU A 88 -4.83 -8.62 -1.14
C LEU A 88 -3.78 -8.57 -2.26
N LEU A 89 -3.33 -7.37 -2.65
CA LEU A 89 -2.34 -7.18 -3.69
C LEU A 89 -1.01 -7.85 -3.34
N ASN A 90 -0.50 -7.65 -2.12
CA ASN A 90 0.72 -8.29 -1.64
C ASN A 90 0.59 -9.82 -1.64
N THR A 91 -0.56 -10.33 -1.21
CA THR A 91 -0.85 -11.77 -1.23
C THR A 91 -0.89 -12.32 -2.65
N ALA A 92 -1.53 -11.61 -3.58
CA ALA A 92 -1.59 -11.99 -4.98
C ALA A 92 -0.21 -11.95 -5.66
N ILE A 93 0.63 -10.96 -5.35
CA ILE A 93 2.01 -10.85 -5.84
C ILE A 93 2.84 -12.07 -5.41
N LEU A 94 2.70 -12.48 -4.15
CA LEU A 94 3.39 -13.67 -3.62
C LEU A 94 2.84 -14.95 -4.25
N TRP A 95 1.51 -15.09 -4.36
CA TRP A 95 0.89 -16.29 -4.89
C TRP A 95 1.13 -16.50 -6.39
N THR A 96 1.23 -15.41 -7.17
CA THR A 96 1.49 -15.46 -8.61
C THR A 96 2.99 -15.53 -8.94
N GLU A 97 3.88 -15.55 -7.95
CA GLU A 97 5.32 -15.41 -8.15
C GLU A 97 5.65 -14.22 -9.07
N ALA A 98 4.96 -13.10 -8.85
CA ALA A 98 5.02 -11.96 -9.75
C ALA A 98 6.44 -11.40 -9.88
N ILE A 99 7.27 -11.49 -8.83
CA ILE A 99 8.66 -11.03 -8.84
C ILE A 99 9.52 -11.85 -9.85
N PRO A 100 9.61 -13.19 -9.75
CA PRO A 100 10.24 -14.02 -10.79
C PRO A 100 9.68 -13.82 -12.20
N LEU A 101 8.36 -13.68 -12.35
CA LEU A 101 7.74 -13.44 -13.65
C LEU A 101 8.14 -12.09 -14.25
N LEU A 102 8.17 -11.05 -13.43
CA LEU A 102 8.56 -9.70 -13.82
C LEU A 102 10.05 -9.67 -14.20
N TRP A 103 10.89 -10.39 -13.47
CA TRP A 103 12.31 -10.58 -13.82
C TRP A 103 12.46 -11.22 -15.20
N ARG A 104 11.74 -12.32 -15.47
CA ARG A 104 11.74 -13.01 -16.77
C ARG A 104 11.14 -12.15 -17.89
N TYR A 105 10.17 -11.31 -17.59
CA TYR A 105 9.59 -10.37 -18.56
C TYR A 105 10.59 -9.27 -18.93
N SER A 106 11.31 -8.74 -17.94
CA SER A 106 12.36 -7.73 -18.13
C SER A 106 13.48 -8.26 -19.01
N GLY A 107 13.95 -9.49 -18.77
CA GLY A 107 14.95 -10.14 -19.63
C GLY A 107 14.47 -10.36 -21.06
N ARG A 108 13.21 -10.76 -21.26
CA ARG A 108 12.59 -10.88 -22.60
C ARG A 108 12.46 -9.54 -23.32
N LEU A 109 12.21 -8.46 -22.60
CA LEU A 109 12.11 -7.11 -23.16
C LEU A 109 13.47 -6.64 -23.70
N ILE A 110 14.52 -6.77 -22.89
CA ILE A 110 15.90 -6.43 -23.29
C ILE A 110 16.38 -7.31 -24.45
N GLY A 111 16.01 -8.60 -24.45
CA GLY A 111 16.25 -9.52 -25.56
C GLY A 111 15.68 -9.06 -26.90
N ARG A 112 14.53 -8.37 -26.91
CA ARG A 112 13.94 -7.81 -28.14
C ARG A 112 14.68 -6.58 -28.66
N VAL A 113 15.42 -5.89 -27.80
CA VAL A 113 16.21 -4.69 -28.16
C VAL A 113 17.59 -5.07 -28.73
N GLY A 114 17.91 -6.37 -28.81
CA GLY A 114 19.14 -6.88 -29.42
C GLY A 114 20.26 -7.19 -28.43
N TYR A 115 20.00 -7.07 -27.13
CA TYR A 115 20.93 -7.49 -26.08
C TYR A 115 20.55 -8.88 -25.58
N THR A 116 21.42 -9.88 -25.78
CA THR A 116 21.16 -11.27 -25.38
C THR A 116 20.92 -11.37 -23.86
N ALA A 117 19.81 -12.01 -23.48
CA ALA A 117 19.47 -12.26 -22.09
C ALA A 117 20.53 -13.17 -21.44
N GLY A 118 21.30 -12.63 -20.49
CA GLY A 118 22.33 -13.36 -19.74
C GLY A 118 23.63 -12.57 -19.53
N ASP A 119 24.10 -11.83 -20.54
CA ASP A 119 25.38 -11.11 -20.44
C ASP A 119 25.27 -9.72 -19.77
N HIS A 120 24.04 -9.19 -19.66
CA HIS A 120 23.80 -7.80 -19.22
C HIS A 120 22.77 -7.72 -18.08
N GLU A 121 23.08 -8.33 -16.92
CA GLU A 121 22.21 -8.31 -15.73
C GLU A 121 21.88 -6.89 -15.23
N ILE A 122 22.78 -5.93 -15.44
CA ILE A 122 22.58 -4.52 -15.08
C ILE A 122 21.42 -3.91 -15.89
N LEU A 123 21.36 -4.16 -17.21
CA LEU A 123 20.29 -3.65 -18.07
C LEU A 123 18.95 -4.31 -17.75
N GLN A 124 18.96 -5.61 -17.42
CA GLN A 124 17.77 -6.31 -16.98
C GLN A 124 17.23 -5.74 -15.66
N THR A 125 18.11 -5.40 -14.72
CA THR A 125 17.73 -4.76 -13.45
C THR A 125 17.14 -3.37 -13.69
N LEU A 126 17.73 -2.57 -14.58
CA LEU A 126 17.18 -1.26 -14.95
C LEU A 126 15.77 -1.39 -15.55
N ALA A 127 15.57 -2.33 -16.47
CA ALA A 127 14.25 -2.60 -17.04
C ALA A 127 13.24 -3.08 -15.98
N PHE A 128 13.67 -3.96 -15.07
CA PHE A 128 12.84 -4.43 -13.96
C PHE A 128 12.38 -3.27 -13.07
N VAL A 129 13.29 -2.37 -12.68
CA VAL A 129 12.95 -1.19 -11.88
C VAL A 129 11.99 -0.27 -12.62
N LEU A 130 12.24 0.02 -13.91
CA LEU A 130 11.36 0.86 -14.71
C LEU A 130 9.93 0.30 -14.81
N ILE A 131 9.80 -1.00 -15.09
CA ILE A 131 8.48 -1.65 -15.17
C ILE A 131 7.81 -1.66 -13.79
N GLY A 132 8.56 -1.97 -12.73
CA GLY A 132 8.06 -1.92 -11.35
C GLY A 132 7.56 -0.52 -10.95
N SER A 133 8.29 0.53 -11.33
CA SER A 133 7.87 1.91 -11.13
C SER A 133 6.57 2.23 -11.87
N LEU A 134 6.40 1.80 -13.12
CA LEU A 134 5.15 2.02 -13.87
C LEU A 134 3.94 1.32 -13.23
N ILE A 135 4.14 0.10 -12.71
CA ILE A 135 3.10 -0.64 -11.98
C ILE A 135 2.72 0.11 -10.70
N SER A 136 3.69 0.61 -9.95
CA SER A 136 3.46 1.39 -8.73
C SER A 136 2.68 2.68 -9.01
N HIS A 137 3.07 3.43 -10.04
CA HIS A 137 2.34 4.64 -10.44
C HIS A 137 0.91 4.32 -10.88
N SER A 138 0.69 3.22 -11.60
CA SER A 138 -0.65 2.77 -11.99
C SER A 138 -1.51 2.45 -10.76
N ASN A 139 -0.94 1.80 -9.75
CA ASN A 139 -1.62 1.53 -8.47
C ASN A 139 -2.00 2.86 -7.77
N ALA A 140 -1.10 3.84 -7.74
CA ALA A 140 -1.36 5.19 -7.20
C ALA A 140 -2.54 5.90 -7.90
N TYR A 141 -2.65 5.79 -9.22
CA TYR A 141 -3.80 6.34 -9.97
C TYR A 141 -5.13 5.69 -9.57
N PHE A 142 -5.14 4.39 -9.26
CA PHE A 142 -6.35 3.70 -8.79
C PHE A 142 -6.83 4.21 -7.43
N TYR A 143 -5.91 4.58 -6.52
CA TYR A 143 -6.28 5.24 -5.26
C TYR A 143 -6.88 6.64 -5.46
N GLY A 144 -6.76 7.27 -6.64
CA GLY A 144 -7.25 8.62 -6.89
C GLY A 144 -8.75 8.75 -7.18
N PHE A 145 -9.48 7.66 -7.43
CA PHE A 145 -10.81 7.76 -8.04
C PHE A 145 -11.97 7.81 -7.02
N HIS A 146 -12.72 8.91 -7.09
CA HIS A 146 -14.10 9.14 -6.65
C HIS A 146 -14.37 9.66 -5.22
N LYS A 147 -13.92 9.02 -4.13
CA LYS A 147 -14.23 9.50 -2.75
C LYS A 147 -13.11 10.30 -2.07
N ASN A 148 -11.91 10.29 -2.63
CA ASN A 148 -10.70 10.78 -1.96
C ASN A 148 -10.43 12.27 -2.20
N LYS A 149 -11.18 12.92 -3.12
CA LYS A 149 -10.99 14.34 -3.45
C LYS A 149 -11.14 15.27 -2.25
N ARG A 150 -12.10 14.98 -1.36
CA ARG A 150 -12.31 15.74 -0.12
C ARG A 150 -11.11 15.57 0.81
N ILE A 151 -10.65 14.33 1.03
CA ILE A 151 -9.52 14.01 1.90
C ILE A 151 -8.26 14.72 1.39
N VAL A 152 -7.94 14.57 0.10
CA VAL A 152 -6.77 15.19 -0.52
C VAL A 152 -6.84 16.71 -0.44
N LEU A 153 -8.00 17.32 -0.71
CA LEU A 153 -8.15 18.77 -0.58
C LEU A 153 -7.88 19.25 0.85
N PHE A 154 -8.40 18.55 1.86
CA PHE A 154 -8.12 18.89 3.26
C PHE A 154 -6.64 18.71 3.62
N ASP A 155 -6.01 17.62 3.17
CA ASP A 155 -4.58 17.37 3.39
C ASP A 155 -3.72 18.49 2.78
N THR A 156 -3.99 18.86 1.52
CA THR A 156 -3.28 19.95 0.84
C THR A 156 -3.47 21.29 1.53
N LEU A 157 -4.70 21.59 2.00
CA LEU A 157 -4.96 22.83 2.75
C LEU A 157 -4.17 22.86 4.06
N ILE A 158 -4.15 21.76 4.82
CA ILE A 158 -3.40 21.66 6.08
C ILE A 158 -1.90 21.83 5.84
N GLU A 159 -1.36 21.18 4.80
CA GLU A 159 0.04 21.32 4.39
C GLU A 159 0.40 22.77 4.02
N ASP A 160 -0.48 23.45 3.27
CA ASP A 160 -0.33 24.86 2.93
C ASP A 160 -0.41 25.78 4.16
N PHE A 161 -1.21 25.44 5.17
CA PHE A 161 -1.27 26.18 6.43
C PHE A 161 0.04 26.04 7.21
N HIS A 162 0.58 24.83 7.35
CA HIS A 162 1.85 24.60 8.04
C HIS A 162 3.02 25.31 7.36
N LYS A 163 3.12 25.21 6.02
CA LYS A 163 4.17 25.88 5.25
C LYS A 163 4.17 27.39 5.43
N LYS A 164 2.99 28.02 5.51
CA LYS A 164 2.85 29.48 5.73
C LYS A 164 3.21 29.93 7.14
N GLU A 165 3.08 29.07 8.15
CA GLU A 165 3.55 29.37 9.50
C GLU A 165 5.07 29.29 9.59
N GLU A 166 5.68 28.30 8.94
CA GLU A 166 7.15 28.16 8.90
C GLU A 166 7.84 29.32 8.15
N GLU A 167 7.27 29.81 7.05
CA GLU A 167 7.81 30.98 6.33
C GLU A 167 7.66 32.31 7.08
N LYS A 168 6.84 32.37 8.13
CA LYS A 168 6.64 33.56 8.97
C LYS A 168 7.50 33.60 10.22
N SER A 169 8.19 32.49 10.56
CA SER A 169 9.11 32.39 11.69
C SER A 169 10.56 32.64 11.28
#